data_AF-A0A7Y3PQ53-F1
#
_entry.id   AF-A0A7Y3PQ53-F1
#
_cell.length_a   1.000
_cell.length_b   1.000
_cell.length_c   1.000
_cell.angle_alpha   90.00
_cell.angle_beta   90.00
_cell.angle_gamma   90.00
#
_symmetry.space_group_name_H-M   'P 1'
#
loop_
_entity.id
_entity.type
_entity.pdbx_description
1 polymer ?
#
loop_
_entity_poly.entity_id
_entity_poly.type
_entity_poly.pdbx_seq_one_letter_code
_entity_poly.pdbx_strand_id
1 'polypeptide(L)'
;MLQHARNAWNETPQLTKTLCEIMPAVGCCLVALGVTGDQREWWDGRAFLTNLLTSFTGLMFAVPFALLVLSRLGEAHSELADQRAARRIARDAISRLTLAIDRTQILREELDEFIGRFPHSSRDEDSFPRLRDMAVRHKQEIDDLYEKWIVVRDVAALRLIESGLSLQGTVSIGDFGKRISDAQSASDALALDARRLIPDSYGIDPSVNLDRENFARRWQADLKYLAFHSQFSY
;
A
#
# COMPACT_ATOMS: atom_id res chain seq x y z
N MET A 1 12.31 -25.52 -8.38
CA MET A 1 13.43 -25.07 -7.52
C MET A 1 14.64 -24.55 -8.29
N LEU A 2 15.20 -25.28 -9.27
CA LEU A 2 16.43 -24.84 -9.99
C LEU A 2 16.31 -23.48 -10.71
N GLN A 3 15.16 -23.18 -11.34
CA GLN A 3 14.94 -21.86 -11.96
C GLN A 3 14.93 -20.71 -10.94
N HIS A 4 14.34 -20.91 -9.75
CA HIS A 4 14.31 -19.88 -8.72
C HIS A 4 15.71 -19.62 -8.14
N ALA A 5 16.51 -20.69 -8.00
CA ALA A 5 17.92 -20.56 -7.61
C ALA A 5 18.73 -19.79 -8.67
N ARG A 6 18.48 -20.05 -9.95
CA ARG A 6 19.18 -19.39 -11.06
C ARG A 6 18.79 -17.90 -11.18
N ASN A 7 17.52 -17.57 -11.04
CA ASN A 7 17.06 -16.17 -11.08
C ASN A 7 17.64 -15.37 -9.91
N ALA A 8 17.57 -15.92 -8.70
CA ALA A 8 18.15 -15.28 -7.53
C ALA A 8 19.68 -15.14 -7.62
N TRP A 9 20.37 -16.12 -8.23
CA TRP A 9 21.79 -15.97 -8.53
C TRP A 9 22.02 -14.80 -9.46
N ASN A 10 21.23 -14.65 -10.53
CA ASN A 10 21.38 -13.55 -11.48
C ASN A 10 21.20 -12.16 -10.83
N GLU A 11 20.30 -12.03 -9.86
CA GLU A 11 20.03 -10.78 -9.12
C GLU A 11 21.10 -10.45 -8.07
N THR A 12 21.89 -11.43 -7.65
CA THR A 12 22.93 -11.23 -6.63
C THR A 12 24.02 -10.25 -7.13
N PRO A 13 24.53 -9.32 -6.28
CA PRO A 13 25.61 -8.39 -6.65
C PRO A 13 26.85 -9.10 -7.22
N GLN A 14 27.48 -8.47 -8.21
CA GLN A 14 28.64 -9.02 -8.93
C GLN A 14 29.78 -9.42 -7.97
N LEU A 15 30.02 -8.61 -6.93
CA LEU A 15 31.06 -8.86 -5.94
C LEU A 15 30.83 -10.17 -5.16
N THR A 16 29.58 -10.43 -4.75
CA THR A 16 29.23 -11.65 -4.02
C THR A 16 29.41 -12.88 -4.91
N LYS A 17 29.04 -12.79 -6.20
CA LYS A 17 29.27 -13.86 -7.18
C LYS A 17 30.76 -14.18 -7.32
N THR A 18 31.58 -13.14 -7.53
CA THR A 18 33.03 -13.29 -7.66
C THR A 18 33.64 -13.91 -6.41
N LEU A 19 33.22 -13.50 -5.21
CA LEU A 19 33.70 -14.10 -3.95
C LEU A 19 33.25 -15.57 -3.79
N CYS A 20 32.00 -15.89 -4.12
CA CYS A 20 31.48 -17.26 -4.11
C CYS A 20 32.18 -18.18 -5.13
N GLU A 21 32.71 -17.64 -6.22
CA GLU A 21 33.47 -18.41 -7.21
C GLU A 21 34.94 -18.57 -6.82
N ILE A 22 35.59 -17.47 -6.39
CA ILE A 22 37.03 -17.46 -6.10
C ILE A 22 37.36 -18.15 -4.78
N MET A 23 36.61 -17.89 -3.69
CA MET A 23 37.00 -18.38 -2.37
C MET A 23 36.98 -19.91 -2.24
N PRO A 24 35.98 -20.65 -2.77
CA PRO A 24 36.02 -22.11 -2.79
C PRO A 24 37.18 -22.65 -3.62
N ALA A 25 37.51 -22.02 -4.75
CA ALA A 25 38.65 -22.42 -5.57
C ALA A 25 39.98 -22.27 -4.79
N VAL A 26 40.16 -21.14 -4.09
CA VAL A 26 41.30 -20.92 -3.19
C VAL A 26 41.29 -21.93 -2.04
N GLY A 27 40.14 -22.21 -1.43
CA GLY A 27 39.98 -23.23 -0.39
C GLY A 27 40.41 -24.62 -0.87
N CYS A 28 39.98 -25.04 -2.07
CA CYS A 28 40.41 -26.31 -2.68
C CYS A 28 41.92 -26.35 -2.92
N CYS A 29 42.53 -25.25 -3.37
CA CYS A 29 43.99 -25.16 -3.50
C CYS A 29 44.70 -25.32 -2.15
N LEU A 30 44.16 -24.73 -1.07
CA LEU A 30 44.71 -24.87 0.28
C LEU A 30 44.57 -26.32 0.80
N VAL A 31 43.45 -26.98 0.53
CA VAL A 31 43.27 -28.42 0.84
C VAL A 31 44.29 -29.26 0.10
N ALA A 32 44.47 -29.05 -1.20
CA ALA A 32 45.44 -29.78 -2.01
C ALA A 32 46.88 -29.57 -1.51
N LEU A 33 47.24 -28.34 -1.12
CA LEU A 33 48.51 -28.02 -0.49
C LEU A 33 48.67 -28.73 0.87
N GLY A 34 47.62 -28.75 1.68
CA GLY A 34 47.56 -29.49 2.95
C GLY A 34 47.89 -30.97 2.76
N VAL A 35 47.16 -31.64 1.86
CA VAL A 35 47.32 -33.07 1.55
C VAL A 35 48.70 -33.37 0.96
N THR A 36 49.19 -32.54 0.03
CA THR A 36 50.51 -32.73 -0.59
C THR A 36 51.65 -32.51 0.41
N GLY A 37 51.48 -31.56 1.34
CA GLY A 37 52.43 -31.33 2.42
C GLY A 37 52.49 -32.51 3.40
N ASP A 38 51.34 -33.14 3.66
CA ASP A 38 51.23 -34.28 4.57
C ASP A 38 51.94 -35.52 4.02
N GLN A 39 51.74 -35.81 2.73
CA GLN A 39 52.43 -36.90 2.03
C GLN A 39 53.96 -36.76 1.99
N ARG A 40 54.48 -35.54 2.16
CA ARG A 40 55.92 -35.23 2.12
C ARG A 40 56.52 -35.02 3.52
N GLU A 41 55.76 -35.30 4.58
CA GLU A 41 56.15 -35.03 5.98
C GLU A 41 56.58 -33.57 6.20
N TRP A 42 56.11 -32.64 5.35
CA TRP A 42 56.56 -31.25 5.36
C TRP A 42 56.07 -30.50 6.61
N TRP A 43 55.01 -31.02 7.23
CA TRP A 43 54.40 -30.45 8.44
C TRP A 43 55.15 -30.81 9.73
N ASP A 44 56.15 -31.69 9.69
CA ASP A 44 56.90 -32.06 10.89
C ASP A 44 57.61 -30.84 11.49
N GLY A 45 57.30 -30.55 12.75
CA GLY A 45 57.76 -29.36 13.47
C GLY A 45 57.01 -28.05 13.13
N ARG A 46 55.93 -28.09 12.33
CA ARG A 46 55.20 -26.90 11.85
C ARG A 46 53.71 -26.87 12.22
N ALA A 47 53.34 -27.42 13.38
CA ALA A 47 51.94 -27.54 13.82
C ALA A 47 51.15 -26.21 13.78
N PHE A 48 51.79 -25.07 14.05
CA PHE A 48 51.16 -23.75 13.93
C PHE A 48 50.67 -23.46 12.50
N LEU A 49 51.46 -23.80 11.48
CA LEU A 49 51.14 -23.49 10.08
C LEU A 49 49.98 -24.35 9.58
N THR A 50 49.90 -25.62 10.02
CA THR A 50 48.79 -26.53 9.75
C THR A 50 47.48 -26.02 10.36
N ASN A 51 47.53 -25.56 11.62
CA ASN A 51 46.37 -24.97 12.28
C ASN A 51 45.90 -23.68 11.58
N LEU A 52 46.84 -22.85 11.13
CA LEU A 52 46.52 -21.63 10.39
C LEU A 52 45.87 -21.96 9.04
N LEU A 53 46.44 -22.90 8.28
CA LEU A 53 45.94 -23.33 6.98
C LEU A 53 44.54 -23.93 7.06
N THR A 54 44.29 -24.81 8.04
CA THR A 54 42.96 -25.40 8.25
C THR A 54 41.93 -24.35 8.64
N SER A 55 42.30 -23.39 9.50
CA SER A 55 41.42 -22.27 9.87
C SER A 55 41.09 -21.38 8.67
N PHE A 56 42.09 -21.01 7.87
CA PHE A 56 41.88 -20.23 6.64
C PHE A 56 41.04 -20.98 5.62
N THR A 57 41.28 -22.27 5.44
CA THR A 57 40.49 -23.13 4.56
C THR A 57 39.02 -23.11 5.00
N GLY A 58 38.75 -23.32 6.29
CA GLY A 58 37.40 -23.21 6.83
C GLY A 58 36.76 -21.84 6.58
N LEU A 59 37.52 -20.76 6.79
CA LEU A 59 37.06 -19.39 6.54
C LEU A 59 36.69 -19.15 5.07
N MET A 60 37.48 -19.68 4.12
CA MET A 60 37.23 -19.56 2.67
C MET A 60 35.91 -20.20 2.23
N PHE A 61 35.42 -21.22 2.95
CA PHE A 61 34.10 -21.81 2.68
C PHE A 61 32.98 -21.18 3.52
N ALA A 62 33.26 -20.88 4.80
CA ALA A 62 32.26 -20.37 5.73
C ALA A 62 31.79 -18.95 5.39
N VAL A 63 32.69 -18.06 4.97
CA VAL A 63 32.36 -16.65 4.69
C VAL A 63 31.40 -16.51 3.50
N PRO A 64 31.68 -17.09 2.30
CA PRO A 64 30.74 -17.02 1.18
C PRO A 64 29.38 -17.65 1.51
N PHE A 65 29.40 -18.77 2.23
CA PHE A 65 28.18 -19.44 2.66
C PHE A 65 27.34 -18.54 3.58
N ALA A 66 27.97 -17.92 4.58
CA ALA A 66 27.31 -16.99 5.49
C ALA A 66 26.73 -15.78 4.74
N LEU A 67 27.49 -15.20 3.80
CA LEU A 67 27.02 -14.07 2.98
C LEU A 67 25.80 -14.45 2.14
N LEU A 68 25.81 -15.64 1.54
CA LEU A 68 24.69 -16.13 0.72
C LEU A 68 23.44 -16.36 1.56
N VAL A 69 23.57 -16.96 2.73
CA VAL A 69 22.45 -17.17 3.67
C VAL A 69 21.92 -15.83 4.20
N LEU A 70 22.81 -14.89 4.54
CA LEU A 70 22.42 -13.59 5.07
C LEU A 70 21.71 -12.73 4.02
N SER A 71 22.14 -12.78 2.75
CA SER A 71 21.45 -12.10 1.64
C SER A 71 20.00 -12.57 1.53
N ARG A 72 19.79 -13.90 1.59
CA ARG A 72 18.44 -14.49 1.51
C ARG A 72 17.56 -14.12 2.70
N LEU A 73 18.13 -14.12 3.90
CA LEU A 73 17.42 -13.65 5.09
C LEU A 73 17.04 -12.18 4.96
N GLY A 74 17.94 -11.34 4.44
CA GLY A 74 17.69 -9.92 4.18
C GLY A 74 16.51 -9.70 3.24
N GLU A 75 16.47 -10.41 2.11
CA GLU A 75 15.37 -10.35 1.13
C GLU A 75 14.02 -10.76 1.74
N ALA A 76 14.00 -11.86 2.50
CA ALA A 76 12.78 -12.31 3.18
C ALA A 76 12.31 -11.29 4.24
N HIS A 77 13.25 -10.63 4.92
CA HIS A 77 12.92 -9.57 5.88
C HIS A 77 12.43 -8.29 5.21
N SER A 78 12.98 -7.90 4.06
CA SER A 78 12.49 -6.74 3.31
C SER A 78 11.09 -6.97 2.77
N GLU A 79 10.79 -8.16 2.25
CA GLU A 79 9.45 -8.49 1.77
C GLU A 79 8.42 -8.41 2.90
N LEU A 80 8.73 -8.99 4.06
CA LEU A 80 7.85 -8.89 5.24
C LEU A 80 7.71 -7.45 5.75
N ALA A 81 8.77 -6.63 5.65
CA ALA A 81 8.72 -5.22 6.03
C ALA A 81 7.82 -4.43 5.08
N ASP A 82 7.93 -4.65 3.77
CA ASP A 82 7.10 -4.01 2.75
C ASP A 82 5.63 -4.42 2.88
N GLN A 83 5.34 -5.69 3.11
CA GLN A 83 3.99 -6.17 3.39
C GLN A 83 3.41 -5.52 4.65
N ARG A 84 4.21 -5.35 5.71
CA ARG A 84 3.77 -4.66 6.93
C ARG A 84 3.53 -3.17 6.68
N ALA A 85 4.37 -2.52 5.89
CA ALA A 85 4.18 -1.13 5.51
C ALA A 85 2.89 -0.93 4.69
N ALA A 86 2.65 -1.78 3.69
CA ALA A 86 1.43 -1.77 2.89
C ALA A 86 0.17 -1.97 3.76
N ARG A 87 0.21 -2.94 4.70
CA ARG A 87 -0.90 -3.15 5.66
C ARG A 87 -1.14 -1.95 6.57
N ARG A 88 -0.09 -1.26 7.00
CA ARG A 88 -0.23 -0.04 7.82
C ARG A 88 -0.90 1.08 7.03
N ILE A 89 -0.48 1.30 5.79
CA ILE A 89 -1.08 2.32 4.90
C ILE A 89 -2.57 1.98 4.65
N ALA A 90 -2.88 0.71 4.36
CA ALA A 90 -4.25 0.28 4.15
C ALA A 90 -5.13 0.49 5.40
N ARG A 91 -4.62 0.15 6.61
CA ARG A 91 -5.35 0.37 7.86
C ARG A 91 -5.59 1.85 8.16
N ASP A 92 -4.57 2.70 7.97
CA ASP A 92 -4.70 4.14 8.19
C ASP A 92 -5.77 4.73 7.27
N ALA A 93 -5.78 4.31 6.00
CA ALA A 93 -6.79 4.75 5.06
C ALA A 93 -8.21 4.28 5.40
N ILE A 94 -8.39 3.01 5.80
CA ILE A 94 -9.68 2.51 6.27
C ILE A 94 -10.15 3.30 7.50
N SER A 95 -9.23 3.65 8.41
CA SER A 95 -9.57 4.45 9.60
C SER A 95 -10.04 5.86 9.23
N ARG A 96 -9.30 6.56 8.36
CA ARG A 96 -9.66 7.92 7.89
C ARG A 96 -11.00 7.95 7.18
N LEU A 97 -11.28 6.89 6.44
CA LEU A 97 -12.50 6.71 5.68
C LEU A 97 -13.70 6.35 6.56
N THR A 98 -13.49 5.57 7.63
CA THR A 98 -14.53 5.34 8.64
C THR A 98 -14.88 6.65 9.32
N LEU A 99 -13.87 7.44 9.72
CA LEU A 99 -14.05 8.78 10.29
C LEU A 99 -14.81 9.71 9.34
N ALA A 100 -14.50 9.67 8.05
CA ALA A 100 -15.20 10.43 7.01
C ALA A 100 -16.69 10.06 6.93
N ILE A 101 -17.00 8.76 6.88
CA ILE A 101 -18.38 8.27 6.84
C ILE A 101 -19.14 8.72 8.09
N ASP A 102 -18.56 8.54 9.27
CA ASP A 102 -19.17 8.97 10.53
C ASP A 102 -19.43 10.48 10.52
N ARG A 103 -18.48 11.27 9.99
CA ARG A 103 -18.66 12.72 9.85
C ARG A 103 -19.81 13.05 8.90
N THR A 104 -19.91 12.40 7.74
CA THR A 104 -21.03 12.65 6.81
C THR A 104 -22.39 12.32 7.42
N GLN A 105 -22.48 11.33 8.31
CA GLN A 105 -23.71 11.01 9.03
C GLN A 105 -24.09 12.12 10.01
N ILE A 106 -23.14 12.59 10.83
CA ILE A 106 -23.36 13.71 11.75
C ILE A 106 -23.84 14.96 10.99
N LEU A 107 -23.21 15.25 9.85
CA LEU A 107 -23.58 16.42 9.04
C LEU A 107 -25.00 16.33 8.47
N ARG A 108 -25.42 15.11 8.12
CA ARG A 108 -26.80 14.86 7.70
C ARG A 108 -27.77 15.11 8.84
N GLU A 109 -27.46 14.63 10.04
CA GLU A 109 -28.29 14.86 11.23
C GLU A 109 -28.39 16.35 11.59
N GLU A 110 -27.26 17.08 11.55
CA GLU A 110 -27.23 18.53 11.77
C GLU A 110 -28.09 19.29 10.75
N LEU A 111 -28.07 18.87 9.48
CA LEU A 111 -28.91 19.46 8.44
C LEU A 111 -30.39 19.15 8.66
N ASP A 112 -30.73 17.90 8.92
CA ASP A 112 -32.11 17.46 9.16
C ASP A 112 -32.71 18.20 10.38
N GLU A 113 -31.91 18.36 11.45
CA GLU A 113 -32.29 19.16 12.62
C GLU A 113 -32.49 20.64 12.26
N PHE A 114 -31.58 21.24 11.47
CA PHE A 114 -31.70 22.63 11.05
C PHE A 114 -32.96 22.85 10.21
N ILE A 115 -33.22 21.99 9.23
CA ILE A 115 -34.42 22.06 8.38
C ILE A 115 -35.69 21.90 9.23
N GLY A 116 -35.68 20.97 10.19
CA GLY A 116 -36.80 20.75 11.11
C GLY A 116 -37.06 21.93 12.05
N ARG A 117 -36.01 22.62 12.49
CA ARG A 117 -36.09 23.76 13.42
C ARG A 117 -36.58 25.06 12.76
N PHE A 118 -36.43 25.21 11.44
CA PHE A 118 -36.89 26.37 10.68
C PHE A 118 -37.98 25.98 9.65
N PRO A 119 -39.21 25.68 10.10
CA PRO A 119 -40.33 25.53 9.18
C PRO A 119 -40.51 26.83 8.39
N HIS A 120 -40.93 26.72 7.12
CA HIS A 120 -40.87 27.73 6.05
C HIS A 120 -41.34 29.17 6.36
N SER A 121 -41.92 29.44 7.53
CA SER A 121 -42.45 30.74 7.96
C SER A 121 -41.47 31.65 8.72
N SER A 122 -40.28 31.20 9.14
CA SER A 122 -39.31 32.06 9.86
C SER A 122 -37.93 32.10 9.18
N ARG A 123 -37.93 32.34 7.86
CA ARG A 123 -36.71 32.61 7.09
C ARG A 123 -36.16 33.98 7.47
N ASP A 124 -35.41 34.01 8.55
CA ASP A 124 -34.54 35.13 8.87
C ASP A 124 -33.45 35.22 7.80
N GLU A 125 -33.33 36.37 7.14
CA GLU A 125 -32.47 36.60 5.97
C GLU A 125 -31.00 36.29 6.30
N ASP A 126 -30.62 36.42 7.57
CA ASP A 126 -29.29 36.15 8.13
C ASP A 126 -28.94 34.64 8.28
N SER A 127 -29.93 33.74 8.20
CA SER A 127 -29.72 32.30 8.37
C SER A 127 -29.15 31.62 7.12
N PHE A 128 -29.44 32.18 5.94
CA PHE A 128 -29.07 31.63 4.64
C PHE A 128 -27.57 31.62 4.36
N PRO A 129 -26.82 32.71 4.62
CA PRO A 129 -25.37 32.71 4.42
C PRO A 129 -24.66 31.65 5.26
N ARG A 130 -25.10 31.44 6.51
CA ARG A 130 -24.52 30.41 7.40
C ARG A 130 -24.75 29.00 6.88
N LEU A 131 -25.96 28.71 6.41
CA LEU A 131 -26.29 27.42 5.79
C LEU A 131 -25.46 27.17 4.52
N ARG A 132 -25.31 28.19 3.68
CA ARG A 132 -24.50 28.11 2.47
C ARG A 132 -23.04 27.81 2.79
N ASP A 133 -22.45 28.56 3.73
CA ASP A 133 -21.06 28.37 4.13
C ASP A 133 -20.82 27.00 4.74
N MET A 134 -21.77 26.49 5.53
CA MET A 134 -21.75 25.15 6.08
C MET A 134 -21.78 24.09 4.97
N ALA A 135 -22.73 24.18 4.04
CA ALA A 135 -22.84 23.24 2.93
C ALA A 135 -21.61 23.25 2.00
N VAL A 136 -21.05 24.43 1.70
CA VAL A 136 -19.83 24.56 0.89
C VAL A 136 -18.63 23.92 1.58
N ARG A 137 -18.47 24.15 2.88
CA ARG A 137 -17.38 23.55 3.68
C ARG A 137 -17.48 22.03 3.70
N HIS A 138 -18.68 21.49 3.87
CA HIS A 138 -18.89 20.03 3.87
C HIS A 138 -18.65 19.39 2.51
N LYS A 139 -19.04 20.07 1.43
CA LYS A 139 -18.70 19.62 0.08
C LYS A 139 -17.19 19.52 -0.10
N GLN A 140 -16.44 20.55 0.28
CA GLN A 140 -14.97 20.55 0.20
C GLN A 140 -14.33 19.44 1.03
N GLU A 141 -14.85 19.19 2.24
CA GLU A 141 -14.39 18.08 3.09
C GLU A 141 -14.62 16.71 2.42
N ILE A 142 -15.79 16.50 1.81
CA ILE A 142 -16.11 15.26 1.09
C ILE A 142 -15.21 15.08 -0.14
N ASP A 143 -15.00 16.15 -0.91
CA ASP A 143 -14.15 16.11 -2.12
C ASP A 143 -12.67 15.80 -1.76
N ASP A 144 -12.14 16.40 -0.69
CA ASP A 144 -10.78 16.12 -0.19
C ASP A 144 -10.62 14.68 0.32
N LEU A 145 -11.63 14.16 1.01
CA LEU A 145 -11.66 12.77 1.47
C LEU A 145 -11.69 11.79 0.29
N TYR A 146 -12.40 12.15 -0.79
CA TYR A 146 -12.47 11.35 -1.99
C TYR A 146 -11.14 11.33 -2.76
N GLU A 147 -10.48 12.48 -2.95
CA GLU A 147 -9.16 12.53 -3.59
C GLU A 147 -8.13 11.69 -2.83
N LYS A 148 -8.08 11.85 -1.50
CA LYS A 148 -7.19 11.05 -0.64
C LYS A 148 -7.48 9.56 -0.78
N TRP A 149 -8.75 9.18 -0.92
CA TRP A 149 -9.13 7.80 -1.10
C TRP A 149 -8.72 7.25 -2.47
N ILE A 150 -8.86 8.00 -3.58
CA ILE A 150 -8.37 7.54 -4.90
C ILE A 150 -6.89 7.19 -4.81
N VAL A 151 -6.11 8.06 -4.19
CA VAL A 151 -4.66 7.85 -4.04
C VAL A 151 -4.39 6.59 -3.22
N VAL A 152 -5.06 6.40 -2.08
CA VAL A 152 -4.86 5.17 -1.29
C VAL A 152 -5.36 3.96 -2.05
N ARG A 153 -6.54 3.99 -2.68
CA ARG A 153 -7.06 2.86 -3.47
C ARG A 153 -6.05 2.46 -4.52
N ASP A 154 -5.57 3.40 -5.33
CA ASP A 154 -4.69 3.08 -6.45
C ASP A 154 -3.35 2.56 -5.95
N VAL A 155 -2.78 3.19 -4.92
CA VAL A 155 -1.50 2.75 -4.33
C VAL A 155 -1.64 1.41 -3.60
N ALA A 156 -2.69 1.24 -2.79
CA ALA A 156 -2.90 0.03 -2.01
C ALA A 156 -3.35 -1.14 -2.88
N ALA A 157 -4.23 -0.92 -3.86
CA ALA A 157 -4.67 -1.97 -4.78
C ALA A 157 -3.51 -2.49 -5.61
N LEU A 158 -2.65 -1.62 -6.17
CA LEU A 158 -1.45 -2.05 -6.88
C LEU A 158 -0.54 -2.89 -5.99
N ARG A 159 -0.26 -2.41 -4.78
CA ARG A 159 0.60 -3.12 -3.81
C ARG A 159 -0.01 -4.45 -3.33
N LEU A 160 -1.33 -4.52 -3.20
CA LEU A 160 -2.04 -5.73 -2.75
C LEU A 160 -2.11 -6.79 -3.86
N ILE A 161 -2.29 -6.36 -5.11
CA ILE A 161 -2.19 -7.23 -6.30
C ILE A 161 -0.76 -7.76 -6.43
N GLU A 162 0.24 -6.89 -6.32
CA GLU A 162 1.66 -7.29 -6.37
C GLU A 162 2.05 -8.28 -5.26
N SER A 163 1.44 -8.16 -4.07
CA SER A 163 1.74 -9.03 -2.92
C SER A 163 0.86 -10.29 -2.85
N GLY A 164 -0.05 -10.51 -3.82
CA GLY A 164 -0.94 -11.67 -3.82
C GLY A 164 -1.89 -11.72 -2.62
N LEU A 165 -2.08 -10.60 -1.91
CA LEU A 165 -2.90 -10.52 -0.71
C LEU A 165 -4.33 -10.11 -1.09
N SER A 166 -5.32 -10.97 -0.78
CA SER A 166 -6.72 -10.61 -0.95
C SER A 166 -7.17 -9.64 0.16
N LEU A 167 -7.90 -8.59 -0.24
CA LEU A 167 -8.50 -7.58 0.67
C LEU A 167 -9.61 -8.11 1.58
N GLN A 168 -9.97 -9.40 1.45
CA GLN A 168 -11.15 -9.98 2.10
C GLN A 168 -11.10 -9.94 3.64
N GLY A 169 -9.93 -9.75 4.25
CA GLY A 169 -9.78 -9.83 5.71
C GLY A 169 -10.21 -8.59 6.51
N THR A 170 -10.43 -7.42 5.89
CA THR A 170 -10.59 -6.16 6.65
C THR A 170 -11.88 -5.40 6.39
N VAL A 171 -12.36 -5.31 5.14
CA VAL A 171 -13.68 -4.78 4.77
C VAL A 171 -14.02 -5.39 3.40
N SER A 172 -15.19 -5.99 3.23
CA SER A 172 -15.65 -6.44 1.91
C SER A 172 -15.64 -5.23 0.96
N ILE A 173 -14.95 -5.34 -0.18
CA ILE A 173 -14.94 -4.30 -1.23
C ILE A 173 -16.37 -3.90 -1.61
N GLY A 174 -17.31 -4.85 -1.56
CA GLY A 174 -18.73 -4.60 -1.82
C GLY A 174 -19.42 -3.75 -0.73
N ASP A 175 -19.19 -4.06 0.55
CA ASP A 175 -19.73 -3.26 1.66
C ASP A 175 -19.18 -1.85 1.65
N PHE A 176 -17.93 -1.73 1.25
CA PHE A 176 -17.25 -0.46 1.16
C PHE A 176 -17.76 0.41 -0.01
N GLY A 177 -17.86 -0.17 -1.20
CA GLY A 177 -18.42 0.52 -2.37
C GLY A 177 -19.86 0.99 -2.13
N LYS A 178 -20.64 0.19 -1.40
CA LYS A 178 -21.99 0.58 -0.96
C LYS A 178 -21.95 1.79 -0.02
N ARG A 179 -21.08 1.81 0.99
CA ARG A 179 -20.96 2.95 1.93
C ARG A 179 -20.55 4.26 1.25
N ILE A 180 -19.62 4.21 0.27
CA ILE A 180 -19.30 5.40 -0.54
C ILE A 180 -20.52 5.84 -1.35
N SER A 181 -21.20 4.90 -2.01
CA SER A 181 -22.39 5.20 -2.81
C SER A 181 -23.48 5.84 -1.95
N ASP A 182 -23.66 5.38 -0.71
CA ASP A 182 -24.62 5.93 0.25
C ASP A 182 -24.22 7.34 0.70
N ALA A 183 -22.94 7.57 1.02
CA ALA A 183 -22.42 8.89 1.40
C ALA A 183 -22.53 9.91 0.25
N GLN A 184 -22.27 9.48 -0.98
CA GLN A 184 -22.38 10.32 -2.16
C GLN A 184 -23.84 10.64 -2.47
N SER A 185 -24.73 9.66 -2.39
CA SER A 185 -26.17 9.88 -2.54
C SER A 185 -26.71 10.85 -1.49
N ALA A 186 -26.20 10.78 -0.25
CA ALA A 186 -26.53 11.72 0.81
C ALA A 186 -26.01 13.14 0.50
N SER A 187 -24.76 13.29 0.04
CA SER A 187 -24.20 14.56 -0.40
C SER A 187 -24.96 15.18 -1.57
N ASP A 188 -25.40 14.36 -2.53
CA ASP A 188 -26.19 14.80 -3.68
C ASP A 188 -27.60 15.26 -3.27
N ALA A 189 -28.23 14.54 -2.33
CA ALA A 189 -29.50 14.95 -1.75
C ALA A 189 -29.39 16.29 -1.01
N LEU A 190 -28.35 16.45 -0.18
CA LEU A 190 -27.98 17.70 0.49
C LEU A 190 -27.83 18.87 -0.50
N ALA A 191 -27.09 18.65 -1.59
CA ALA A 191 -26.88 19.67 -2.62
C ALA A 191 -28.19 20.02 -3.36
N LEU A 192 -29.06 19.04 -3.59
CA LEU A 192 -30.36 19.25 -4.22
C LEU A 192 -31.30 20.04 -3.32
N ASP A 193 -31.36 19.73 -2.03
CA ASP A 193 -32.20 20.44 -1.06
C ASP A 193 -31.67 21.86 -0.81
N ALA A 194 -30.34 22.04 -0.76
CA ALA A 194 -29.74 23.38 -0.75
C ALA A 194 -30.13 24.19 -1.99
N ARG A 195 -30.15 23.59 -3.19
CA ARG A 195 -30.64 24.25 -4.43
C ARG A 195 -32.12 24.62 -4.36
N ARG A 196 -32.97 23.78 -3.76
CA ARG A 196 -34.39 24.09 -3.58
C ARG A 196 -34.61 25.25 -2.61
N LEU A 197 -33.71 25.40 -1.65
CA LEU A 197 -33.79 26.44 -0.62
C LEU A 197 -33.20 27.78 -1.09
N ILE A 198 -32.21 27.78 -2.00
CA ILE A 198 -31.55 28.97 -2.53
C ILE A 198 -32.20 29.36 -3.86
N PRO A 199 -32.94 30.49 -3.95
CA PRO A 199 -33.51 30.95 -5.21
C PRO A 199 -32.43 31.20 -6.27
N ASP A 200 -32.71 30.87 -7.54
CA ASP A 200 -31.79 31.03 -8.69
C ASP A 200 -31.16 32.43 -8.81
N SER A 201 -31.77 33.43 -8.18
CA SER A 201 -31.28 34.82 -8.10
C SER A 201 -29.95 35.01 -7.35
N TYR A 202 -29.43 33.99 -6.66
CA TYR A 202 -28.16 34.07 -5.91
C TYR A 202 -26.91 33.57 -6.65
N GLY A 203 -27.02 33.21 -7.94
CA GLY A 203 -25.85 33.09 -8.84
C GLY A 203 -24.87 31.96 -8.52
N ILE A 204 -25.35 30.73 -8.34
CA ILE A 204 -24.46 29.55 -8.30
C ILE A 204 -24.07 29.19 -9.73
N ASP A 205 -22.77 29.26 -10.05
CA ASP A 205 -22.21 28.97 -11.37
C ASP A 205 -22.53 27.52 -11.81
N PRO A 206 -23.24 27.32 -12.95
CA PRO A 206 -23.58 25.99 -13.46
C PRO A 206 -22.37 25.15 -13.94
N SER A 207 -21.17 25.73 -14.07
CA SER A 207 -19.95 25.01 -14.45
C SER A 207 -19.57 23.88 -13.48
N VAL A 208 -19.98 23.98 -12.21
CA VAL A 208 -19.78 22.95 -11.17
C VAL A 208 -20.56 21.65 -11.47
N ASN A 209 -21.53 21.67 -12.39
CA ASN A 209 -22.36 20.50 -12.72
C ASN A 209 -21.74 19.56 -13.76
N LEU A 210 -20.81 20.04 -14.59
CA LEU A 210 -20.19 19.26 -15.68
C LEU A 210 -19.17 18.22 -15.18
N ASP A 211 -18.59 18.43 -14.00
CA ASP A 211 -17.63 17.47 -13.43
C ASP A 211 -18.34 16.24 -12.82
N ARG A 212 -19.60 16.38 -12.38
CA ARG A 212 -20.40 15.32 -11.73
C ARG A 212 -20.79 14.16 -12.65
N GLU A 213 -21.19 14.42 -13.89
CA GLU A 213 -21.55 13.35 -14.83
C GLU A 213 -20.32 12.57 -15.30
N ASN A 214 -19.21 13.28 -15.53
CA ASN A 214 -17.93 12.66 -15.88
C ASN A 214 -17.41 11.82 -14.70
N PHE A 215 -17.58 12.32 -13.47
CA PHE A 215 -17.31 11.58 -12.25
C PHE A 215 -18.11 10.28 -12.16
N ALA A 216 -19.44 10.32 -12.29
CA ALA A 216 -20.28 9.14 -12.12
C ALA A 216 -19.96 8.05 -13.17
N ARG A 217 -19.65 8.47 -14.40
CA ARG A 217 -19.19 7.58 -15.47
C ARG A 217 -17.83 6.95 -15.16
N ARG A 218 -16.86 7.75 -14.69
CA ARG A 218 -15.51 7.27 -14.34
C ARG A 218 -15.54 6.32 -13.15
N TRP A 219 -16.38 6.61 -12.15
CA TRP A 219 -16.63 5.75 -10.99
C TRP A 219 -17.24 4.38 -11.36
N GLN A 220 -18.27 4.37 -12.20
CA GLN A 220 -18.86 3.11 -12.68
C GLN A 220 -17.87 2.27 -13.49
N ALA A 221 -16.98 2.92 -14.27
CA ALA A 221 -15.93 2.22 -14.99
C ALA A 221 -14.90 1.57 -14.05
N ASP A 222 -14.44 2.32 -13.03
CA ASP A 222 -13.49 1.82 -12.03
C ASP A 222 -14.07 0.68 -11.19
N LEU A 223 -15.34 0.77 -10.76
CA LEU A 223 -16.00 -0.30 -10.03
C LEU A 223 -16.14 -1.58 -10.85
N LYS A 224 -16.47 -1.46 -12.15
CA LYS A 224 -16.51 -2.60 -13.07
C LYS A 224 -15.12 -3.22 -13.26
N TYR A 225 -14.09 -2.39 -13.37
CA TYR A 225 -12.71 -2.84 -13.50
C TYR A 225 -12.23 -3.62 -12.27
N LEU A 226 -12.51 -3.12 -11.07
CA LEU A 226 -12.16 -3.78 -9.81
C LEU A 226 -12.97 -5.07 -9.57
N ALA A 227 -14.27 -5.05 -9.86
CA ALA A 227 -15.12 -6.24 -9.77
C ALA A 227 -14.63 -7.34 -10.71
N PHE A 228 -14.27 -6.98 -11.95
CA PHE A 228 -13.67 -7.90 -12.91
C PHE A 228 -12.36 -8.51 -12.36
N HIS A 229 -11.40 -7.70 -11.91
CA HIS A 229 -10.11 -8.21 -11.43
C HIS A 229 -10.23 -9.05 -10.16
N SER A 230 -11.17 -8.72 -9.26
CA SER A 230 -11.42 -9.50 -8.05
C SER A 230 -11.94 -10.92 -8.31
N GLN A 231 -12.51 -11.19 -9.49
CA GLN A 231 -12.98 -12.53 -9.89
C GLN A 231 -11.87 -13.42 -10.45
N PHE A 232 -10.74 -12.84 -10.88
CA PHE A 232 -9.63 -13.57 -11.51
C PHE A 232 -8.42 -13.76 -10.60
N SER A 233 -8.41 -13.16 -9.40
CA SER A 233 -7.40 -13.44 -8.37
C SER A 233 -7.82 -14.64 -7.52
N TYR A 234 -7.61 -15.85 -8.06
CA TYR A 234 -7.64 -17.12 -7.33
C TYR A 234 -6.23 -17.70 -7.21
#